data_AF-A0A535VID2-F1
#
_entry.id   AF-A0A535VID2-F1
#
_cell.length_a   1.000
_cell.length_b   1.000
_cell.length_c   1.000
_cell.angle_alpha   90.00
_cell.angle_beta   90.00
_cell.angle_gamma   90.00
#
_symmetry.space_group_name_H-M   'P 1'
#
loop_
_entity.id
_entity.type
_entity.pdbx_description
1 polymer ?
#
loop_
_entity_poly.entity_id
_entity_poly.type
_entity_poly.pdbx_seq_one_letter_code
_entity_poly.pdbx_strand_id
1 'polypeptide(L)'
;MPEPNTPKGCEECLATGDSWVHLRLCLECGHVGCCDSSPNRHATKHFHKTNHPLVASYEPGEAWVWCYADEVLFETVSSVR
;
A
#
# COMPACT_ATOMS: atom_id res chain seq x y z
N MET A 1 4.60 7.02 -10.09
CA MET A 1 4.45 6.45 -8.75
C MET A 1 5.51 7.07 -7.85
N PRO A 2 5.18 7.46 -6.61
CA PRO A 2 6.19 7.98 -5.68
C PRO A 2 7.22 6.89 -5.33
N GLU A 3 8.41 7.32 -4.91
CA GLU A 3 9.39 6.39 -4.35
C GLU A 3 8.91 5.87 -2.99
N PRO A 4 9.08 4.58 -2.69
CA PRO A 4 8.69 4.02 -1.40
C PRO A 4 9.65 4.47 -0.29
N ASN A 5 9.12 5.03 0.79
CA ASN A 5 9.91 5.45 1.95
C ASN A 5 10.63 4.26 2.62
N THR A 6 9.99 3.09 2.59
CA THR A 6 10.52 1.83 3.12
C THR A 6 10.45 0.72 2.06
N PRO A 7 11.41 0.66 1.12
CA PRO A 7 11.39 -0.30 0.01
C PRO A 7 11.39 -1.77 0.44
N LYS A 8 11.75 -2.05 1.70
CA LYS A 8 11.86 -3.39 2.27
C LYS A 8 10.58 -3.92 2.90
N GLY A 9 9.56 -3.08 3.12
CA GLY A 9 8.36 -3.53 3.84
C GLY A 9 7.50 -2.41 4.41
N CYS A 10 6.48 -2.82 5.17
CA CYS A 10 5.63 -1.90 5.91
C CYS A 10 6.46 -1.16 6.97
N GLU A 11 6.40 0.17 6.95
CA GLU A 11 7.23 1.05 7.78
C GLU A 11 7.09 0.72 9.28
N GLU A 12 5.86 0.59 9.76
CA GLU A 12 5.58 0.31 11.17
C GLU A 12 5.88 -1.12 11.55
N CYS A 13 5.54 -2.11 10.70
CA CYS A 13 5.85 -3.51 11.02
C CYS A 13 7.36 -3.75 11.09
N LEU A 14 8.15 -3.08 10.24
CA LEU A 14 9.61 -3.11 10.33
C LEU A 14 10.12 -2.50 11.63
N ALA A 15 9.51 -1.40 12.10
CA ALA A 15 9.89 -0.75 13.34
C ALA A 15 9.57 -1.60 14.59
N THR A 16 8.49 -2.39 14.55
CA THR A 16 8.05 -3.24 15.67
C THR A 16 8.54 -4.68 15.59
N GLY A 17 9.05 -5.12 14.43
CA GLY A 17 9.42 -6.52 14.19
C GLY A 17 8.21 -7.43 13.92
N ASP A 18 7.08 -6.86 13.52
CA ASP A 18 5.87 -7.59 13.18
C ASP A 18 5.90 -8.16 11.76
N SER A 19 5.07 -9.18 11.52
CA SER A 19 4.85 -9.74 10.18
C SER A 19 3.68 -9.06 9.45
N TRP A 20 3.57 -9.33 8.16
CA TRP A 20 2.48 -8.89 7.28
C TRP A 20 2.20 -9.92 6.20
N VAL A 21 1.07 -9.75 5.50
CA VAL A 21 0.67 -10.61 4.37
C VAL A 21 1.08 -9.98 3.04
N HIS A 22 0.57 -8.79 2.72
CA HIS A 22 0.90 -8.04 1.51
C HIS A 22 1.05 -6.55 1.82
N LEU A 23 1.70 -5.84 0.90
CA LEU A 23 2.06 -4.44 1.00
C LEU A 23 1.26 -3.56 0.04
N ARG A 24 1.08 -2.31 0.45
CA ARG A 24 0.41 -1.24 -0.28
C ARG A 24 1.30 -0.01 -0.28
N LEU A 25 1.47 0.62 -1.43
CA LEU A 25 2.20 1.88 -1.57
C LEU A 25 1.20 3.04 -1.71
N CYS A 26 1.26 4.01 -0.80
CA CYS A 26 0.50 5.25 -0.93
C CYS A 26 1.01 6.07 -2.13
N LEU A 27 0.12 6.38 -3.07
CA LEU A 27 0.47 7.09 -4.30
C LEU A 27 0.68 8.60 -4.12
N GLU A 28 0.37 9.13 -2.93
CA GLU A 28 0.52 10.55 -2.62
C GLU A 28 1.84 10.85 -1.89
N CYS A 29 2.29 9.97 -0.98
CA CYS A 29 3.44 10.26 -0.11
C CYS A 29 4.50 9.17 -0.01
N GLY A 30 4.36 8.05 -0.73
CA GLY A 30 5.38 6.99 -0.73
C GLY A 30 5.39 6.09 0.51
N HIS A 31 4.47 6.28 1.45
CA HIS A 31 4.35 5.40 2.62
C HIS A 31 3.97 3.96 2.19
N VAL A 32 4.65 2.97 2.77
CA VAL A 32 4.37 1.55 2.54
C VAL A 32 3.69 0.98 3.78
N GLY A 33 2.44 0.54 3.61
CA GLY A 33 1.63 -0.05 4.68
C GLY A 33 1.24 -1.49 4.39
N CYS A 34 1.03 -2.30 5.42
CA CYS A 34 0.49 -3.65 5.27
C CYS A 34 -1.03 -3.63 5.01
N CYS A 35 -1.50 -4.59 4.22
CA CYS A 35 -2.90 -4.68 3.77
C CYS A 35 -3.89 -5.04 4.89
N ASP A 36 -5.19 -4.99 4.59
CA ASP A 36 -6.28 -5.27 5.55
C ASP A 36 -6.36 -6.71 6.04
N SER A 37 -5.81 -7.65 5.29
CA SER A 37 -5.65 -9.05 5.72
C SER A 37 -4.46 -9.26 6.66
N SER A 38 -3.57 -8.26 6.80
CA SER A 38 -2.48 -8.31 7.78
C SER A 38 -2.99 -7.95 9.17
N PRO A 39 -2.38 -8.46 10.26
CA PRO A 39 -2.84 -8.18 11.62
C PRO A 39 -2.96 -6.69 11.94
N ASN A 40 -2.02 -5.89 11.43
CA ASN A 40 -1.89 -4.48 11.80
C ASN A 40 -2.65 -3.48 10.91
N ARG A 41 -2.99 -3.83 9.66
CA ARG A 41 -3.77 -3.02 8.72
C ARG A 41 -3.26 -1.57 8.54
N HIS A 42 -1.94 -1.41 8.42
CA HIS A 42 -1.31 -0.08 8.42
C HIS A 42 -1.70 0.77 7.20
N ALA A 43 -1.96 0.18 6.03
CA ALA A 43 -2.40 0.94 4.86
C ALA A 43 -3.73 1.69 5.10
N THR A 44 -4.71 1.04 5.72
CA THR A 44 -6.02 1.62 6.03
C THR A 44 -5.95 2.61 7.18
N LYS A 45 -5.15 2.31 8.22
CA LYS A 45 -4.88 3.28 9.30
C LYS A 45 -4.21 4.54 8.76
N HIS A 46 -3.28 4.40 7.82
CA HIS A 46 -2.62 5.51 7.14
C HIS A 46 -3.62 6.36 6.37
N PHE A 47 -4.52 5.75 5.58
CA PHE A 47 -5.62 6.47 4.93
C PHE A 47 -6.47 7.27 5.92
N HIS A 48 -6.96 6.66 7.00
CA HIS A 48 -7.81 7.38 7.97
C HIS A 48 -7.08 8.54 8.67
N LYS A 49 -5.76 8.44 8.84
CA LYS A 49 -4.95 9.47 9.49
C LYS A 49 -4.61 10.65 8.57
N THR A 50 -4.38 10.37 7.30
CA THR A 50 -3.82 11.34 6.33
C THR A 50 -4.82 11.79 5.29
N ASN A 51 -5.90 11.04 5.13
CA ASN A 51 -6.87 11.18 4.06
C ASN A 51 -6.25 11.03 2.66
N HIS A 52 -5.24 10.16 2.53
CA HIS A 52 -4.62 9.79 1.24
C HIS A 52 -5.35 8.58 0.63
N PRO A 53 -6.34 8.77 -0.27
CA PRO A 53 -7.22 7.69 -0.70
C PRO A 53 -6.57 6.63 -1.58
N LEU A 54 -5.49 6.95 -2.30
CA LEU A 54 -4.98 6.08 -3.36
C LEU A 54 -3.77 5.26 -2.90
N VAL A 55 -3.89 3.93 -3.03
CA VAL A 55 -2.79 2.99 -2.83
C VAL A 55 -2.63 2.06 -4.03
N ALA A 56 -1.40 1.74 -4.40
CA ALA A 56 -1.09 0.69 -5.37
C ALA A 56 -0.68 -0.60 -4.67
N SER A 57 -0.84 -1.75 -5.34
CA SER A 57 -0.15 -2.97 -4.90
C SER A 57 1.35 -2.74 -4.91
N TYR A 58 2.02 -3.21 -3.86
CA TYR A 58 3.48 -3.21 -3.77
C TYR A 58 4.04 -4.64 -3.83
N GLU A 59 3.26 -5.57 -4.39
CA GLU A 59 3.65 -6.95 -4.59
C GLU A 59 4.24 -7.17 -5.99
N PRO A 60 5.27 -8.01 -6.13
CA PRO A 60 5.82 -8.36 -7.45
C PRO A 60 4.77 -9.00 -8.36
N GLY A 61 4.62 -8.46 -9.57
CA GLY A 61 3.72 -9.02 -10.60
C GLY A 61 2.27 -8.57 -10.48
N GLU A 62 1.90 -7.77 -9.49
CA GLU A 62 0.59 -7.15 -9.38
C GLU A 62 0.61 -5.71 -9.90
N ALA A 63 -0.43 -5.32 -10.64
CA ALA A 63 -0.56 -3.99 -11.21
C ALA A 63 -2.00 -3.49 -11.05
N TRP A 64 -2.31 -2.95 -9.88
CA TRP A 64 -3.62 -2.38 -9.60
C TRP A 64 -3.51 -1.25 -8.56
N VAL A 65 -4.54 -0.40 -8.53
CA VAL A 65 -4.72 0.69 -7.57
C VAL A 65 -6.07 0.54 -6.87
N TRP A 66 -6.09 0.78 -5.57
CA TRP A 66 -7.30 0.84 -4.76
C TRP A 66 -7.52 2.28 -4.28
N CYS A 67 -8.76 2.76 -4.43
CA CYS A 67 -9.22 4.00 -3.81
C CYS A 67 -10.03 3.67 -2.56
N TYR A 68 -9.53 4.06 -1.39
CA TYR A 68 -10.26 3.87 -0.13
C TYR A 68 -11.52 4.73 -0.03
N ALA A 69 -11.51 5.94 -0.59
CA ALA A 69 -12.64 6.86 -0.48
C ALA A 69 -13.86 6.40 -1.29
N ASP A 70 -13.61 5.83 -2.47
CA ASP A 70 -14.65 5.40 -3.40
C ASP A 70 -14.91 3.88 -3.35
N GLU A 71 -14.08 3.13 -2.63
CA GLU A 71 -14.10 1.66 -2.56
C GLU A 71 -14.05 0.98 -3.94
N VAL A 72 -13.23 1.52 -4.85
CA VAL A 72 -13.05 0.99 -6.21
C VAL A 72 -11.63 0.52 -6.47
N LEU A 73 -11.54 -0.59 -7.22
CA LEU A 73 -10.30 -1.14 -7.74
C LEU A 73 -10.11 -0.72 -9.20
N PHE A 74 -8.93 -0.22 -9.53
CA PHE A 74 -8.48 0.03 -10.89
C PHE A 74 -7.40 -0.99 -11.24
N GLU A 75 -7.66 -1.86 -12.20
CA GLU A 75 -6.62 -2.65 -12.82
C GLU A 75 -5.79 -1.73 -13.72
N THR A 76 -4.49 -1.63 -13.46
CA THR A 76 -3.61 -0.88 -14.34
C THR A 76 -3.09 -1.83 -15.40
N VAL A 77 -3.09 -1.39 -16.66
CA VAL A 77 -2.40 -2.14 -17.71
C VAL A 77 -0.92 -2.22 -17.32
N SER A 78 -0.47 -3.41 -16.92
CA SER A 78 0.95 -3.75 -16.97
C SER A 78 1.35 -3.51 -18.41
N SER A 79 1.99 -2.38 -18.69
CA SER A 79 2.55 -2.16 -20.02
C SER A 79 3.47 -3.34 -20.28
N VAL A 80 3.01 -4.18 -21.20
CA VAL A 80 3.74 -5.18 -21.94
C VAL A 80 5.20 -4.76 -22.03
N ARG A 81 6.08 -5.62 -21.51
CA ARG A 81 7.39 -5.73 -22.14
C ARG A 81 7.21 -6.43 -23.46
#